data_AF-A0A497NEU6-F1
#
_entry.id   AF-A0A497NEU6-F1
#
_cell.length_a   1.000
_cell.length_b   1.000
_cell.length_c   1.000
_cell.angle_alpha   90.00
_cell.angle_beta   90.00
_cell.angle_gamma   90.00
#
_symmetry.space_group_name_H-M   'P 1'
#
loop_
_entity.id
_entity.type
_entity.pdbx_description
1 polymer ?
#
loop_
_entity_poly.entity_id
_entity_poly.type
_entity_poly.pdbx_seq_one_letter_code
_entity_poly.pdbx_strand_id
1 'polypeptide(L)' 'MLEHLPDEHKPPRELVEKAKELDRHYIPTRYPNLHPEGAPMDYYTRADAERAVRYAGGDTEVLQE' A
#
# COMPACT_ATOMS: atom_id res chain seq x y z
N MET A 1 -9.32 7.82 -9.37
CA MET A 1 -8.12 6.96 -9.30
C MET A 1 -7.11 7.40 -10.35
N LEU A 2 -5.79 7.23 -10.14
CA LEU A 2 -4.72 7.72 -11.03
C LEU A 2 -4.89 7.34 -12.52
N GLU A 3 -5.52 6.20 -12.81
CA GLU A 3 -5.79 5.72 -14.17
C GLU A 3 -6.80 6.59 -14.97
N HIS A 4 -7.54 7.47 -14.29
CA HIS A 4 -8.55 8.36 -14.88
C HIS A 4 -8.01 9.78 -15.13
N LEU A 5 -6.72 10.03 -14.93
CA LEU A 5 -6.13 11.33 -15.24
C LEU A 5 -6.11 11.59 -16.76
N PRO A 6 -6.21 12.86 -17.20
CA PRO A 6 -6.01 13.24 -18.60
C PRO A 6 -4.68 12.73 -19.13
N ASP A 7 -4.60 12.48 -20.43
CA ASP A 7 -3.40 11.87 -21.05
C ASP A 7 -2.11 12.67 -20.79
N GLU A 8 -2.20 14.00 -20.71
CA GLU A 8 -1.07 14.88 -20.36
C GLU A 8 -0.49 14.63 -18.96
N HIS A 9 -1.28 14.06 -18.06
CA HIS A 9 -0.88 13.78 -16.67
C HIS A 9 -0.95 12.30 -16.33
N LYS A 10 -1.08 11.43 -17.33
CA LYS A 10 -1.26 10.00 -17.10
C LYS A 10 0.06 9.38 -16.65
N PRO A 11 0.13 8.84 -15.41
CA PRO A 11 1.36 8.26 -14.93
C PRO A 11 1.65 6.93 -15.64
N PRO A 12 2.92 6.52 -15.70
CA PRO A 12 3.31 5.17 -16.10
C PRO A 12 2.48 4.09 -15.40
N ARG A 13 2.16 3.01 -16.12
CA ARG A 13 1.36 1.90 -15.60
C ARG A 13 1.90 1.35 -14.29
N GLU A 14 3.22 1.27 -14.14
CA GLU A 14 3.87 0.78 -12.93
C GLU A 14 3.50 1.62 -11.69
N LEU A 15 3.38 2.94 -11.82
CA LEU A 15 2.95 3.82 -10.72
C LEU A 15 1.48 3.63 -10.37
N VAL A 16 0.62 3.37 -11.37
CA VAL A 16 -0.80 3.06 -11.13
C VAL A 16 -0.94 1.76 -10.33
N GLU A 17 -0.17 0.73 -10.67
CA GLU A 17 -0.19 -0.55 -9.94
C GLU A 17 0.36 -0.41 -8.50
N LYS A 18 1.43 0.37 -8.31
CA LYS A 18 1.94 0.68 -6.97
C LYS A 18 0.90 1.42 -6.12
N ALA A 19 0.20 2.40 -6.70
CA ALA A 19 -0.88 3.11 -6.02
C ALA A 19 -2.06 2.21 -5.66
N LYS A 20 -2.44 1.28 -6.55
CA LYS A 20 -3.45 0.24 -6.28
C LYS A 20 -3.08 -0.63 -5.09
N GLU A 21 -1.81 -1.03 -4.98
CA GLU A 21 -1.34 -1.80 -3.82
C GLU A 21 -1.44 -0.98 -2.53
N LEU A 22 -1.01 0.29 -2.55
CA LEU A 22 -1.13 1.19 -1.40
C LEU A 22 -2.58 1.38 -0.94
N ASP A 23 -3.51 1.56 -1.87
CA ASP A 23 -4.95 1.72 -1.55
C ASP A 23 -5.52 0.51 -0.81
N ARG A 24 -5.03 -0.71 -1.08
CA ARG A 24 -5.45 -1.94 -0.39
C ARG A 24 -5.06 -1.94 1.08
N HIS A 25 -4.02 -1.21 1.47
CA HIS A 25 -3.63 -1.10 2.87
C HIS A 25 -4.50 -0.12 3.66
N TYR A 26 -5.29 0.74 3.01
CA TYR A 26 -6.00 1.82 3.71
C TYR A 26 -7.13 1.33 4.63
N ILE A 27 -7.95 0.36 4.22
CA ILE A 27 -9.10 -0.10 5.00
C ILE A 27 -8.76 -1.28 5.93
N PRO A 28 -8.17 -2.39 5.46
CA PRO A 28 -7.99 -3.59 6.28
C PRO A 28 -6.99 -3.42 7.45
N THR A 29 -6.08 -2.43 7.39
CA THR A 29 -5.15 -2.13 8.49
C THR A 29 -5.82 -1.44 9.69
N ARG A 30 -6.97 -0.77 9.49
CA ARG A 30 -7.62 0.07 10.50
C ARG A 30 -8.90 -0.53 11.08
N TYR A 31 -9.49 -1.51 10.40
CA TYR A 31 -10.82 -2.02 10.71
C TYR A 31 -10.78 -3.55 10.86
N PRO A 32 -10.64 -4.07 12.10
CA PRO A 32 -10.53 -5.51 12.38
C PRO A 32 -11.69 -6.35 11.84
N ASN A 33 -12.89 -5.76 11.71
CA ASN A 33 -14.09 -6.41 11.20
C ASN A 33 -14.03 -6.80 9.71
N LEU A 34 -12.99 -6.41 8.97
CA LEU A 34 -12.74 -6.90 7.60
C LEU A 34 -11.99 -8.23 7.56
N HIS A 35 -11.40 -8.67 8.66
CA HIS A 35 -10.74 -9.96 8.76
C HIS A 35 -11.72 -11.01 9.30
N PRO A 36 -11.78 -12.21 8.70
CA PRO A 36 -12.70 -13.26 9.16
C PRO A 36 -12.41 -13.66 10.61
N GLU A 37 -11.14 -13.65 11.02
CA GLU A 37 -10.66 -13.94 12.39
C GLU A 37 -9.35 -13.19 12.67
N GLY A 38 -8.98 -12.98 13.93
CA GLY A 38 -7.70 -12.38 14.32
C GLY A 38 -7.64 -10.84 14.24
N ALA A 39 -6.47 -10.27 14.56
CA ALA A 39 -6.20 -8.84 14.48
C ALA A 39 -5.60 -8.47 13.12
N PRO A 40 -5.77 -7.23 12.61
CA PRO A 40 -5.17 -6.80 11.35
C PRO A 40 -3.67 -7.09 11.21
N MET A 41 -2.92 -6.96 12.31
CA MET A 41 -1.48 -7.23 12.35
C MET A 41 -1.11 -8.69 12.02
N ASP A 42 -2.02 -9.64 12.20
CA ASP A 42 -1.79 -11.06 11.89
C ASP A 42 -1.73 -11.34 10.38
N TYR A 43 -2.22 -10.39 9.56
CA TYR A 43 -2.29 -10.51 8.09
C TYR A 43 -1.17 -9.79 7.35
N TYR A 44 -0.30 -9.05 8.05
CA TYR A 44 0.76 -8.27 7.43
C TYR A 44 2.13 -8.81 7.81
N THR A 45 2.98 -8.99 6.80
CA THR A 45 4.38 -9.34 7.01
C THR A 45 5.25 -8.09 6.98
N ARG A 46 6.45 -8.19 7.55
CA ARG A 46 7.49 -7.16 7.38
C ARG A 46 7.75 -6.83 5.91
N ALA A 47 7.73 -7.84 5.04
CA ALA A 47 7.94 -7.64 3.61
C ALA A 47 6.83 -6.78 2.98
N ASP A 48 5.59 -6.87 3.46
CA ASP A 48 4.48 -6.01 3.03
C ASP A 48 4.70 -4.56 3.45
N ALA A 49 5.12 -4.34 4.71
CA ALA A 49 5.43 -3.01 5.21
C ALA A 49 6.57 -2.34 4.43
N GLU A 50 7.66 -3.09 4.19
CA GLU A 50 8.81 -2.57 3.44
C GLU A 50 8.45 -2.26 1.98
N ARG A 51 7.64 -3.11 1.31
CA ARG A 51 7.17 -2.79 -0.05
C ARG A 51 6.30 -1.54 -0.07
N ALA A 52 5.36 -1.43 0.86
CA ALA A 52 4.46 -0.27 0.94
C ALA A 52 5.26 1.03 1.13
N VAL A 53 6.26 1.04 2.03
CA VAL A 53 7.11 2.22 2.25
C VAL A 53 7.94 2.56 1.03
N ARG A 54 8.53 1.57 0.35
CA ARG A 54 9.23 1.82 -0.93
C ARG A 54 8.31 2.39 -1.99
N TYR A 55 7.06 1.92 -2.08
CA TYR A 55 6.09 2.42 -3.06
C TYR A 55 5.61 3.84 -2.75
N ALA A 56 5.59 4.24 -1.48
CA ALA A 56 5.34 5.61 -1.05
C ALA A 56 6.55 6.55 -1.26
N GLY A 57 7.69 6.02 -1.73
CA GLY A 57 8.92 6.79 -1.93
C GLY A 57 9.76 6.99 -0.68
N GLY A 58 9.50 6.22 0.39
CA GLY A 58 10.28 6.24 1.61
C GLY A 58 11.43 5.22 1.61
N ASP A 59 12.49 5.53 2.36
CA ASP A 59 13.59 4.61 2.61
C ASP A 59 13.22 3.60 3.70
N THR A 60 13.55 2.32 3.51
CA THR A 60 13.20 1.26 4.46
C THR A 60 14.18 1.13 5.64
N GLU A 61 15.32 1.83 5.61
CA GLU A 61 16.29 1.85 6.73
C GLU A 61 15.69 2.46 8.01
N VAL A 62 14.71 3.35 7.88
CA VAL A 62 14.05 4.03 8.99
C VAL A 62 13.10 3.12 9.79
N LEU A 63 12.82 1.91 9.31
CA LEU A 63 11.91 0.94 9.95
C LEU A 63 12.63 -0.12 10.79
N GLN A 64 13.94 0.01 10.99
CA GLN A 64 14.75 -0.97 11.74
C GLN A 64 14.86 -0.70 13.25
N GLU A 65 14.12 0.27 13.79
CA GLU A 65 14.07 0.58 15.24
C GLU A 65 12.80 0.04 15.94
#